data_AF-A0A923RX72-F1
#
_entry.id   AF-A0A923RX72-F1
#
_cell.length_a   1.000
_cell.length_b   1.000
_cell.length_c   1.000
_cell.angle_alpha   90.00
_cell.angle_beta   90.00
_cell.angle_gamma   90.00
#
_symmetry.space_group_name_H-M   'P 1'
#
loop_
_entity.id
_entity.type
_entity.pdbx_description
1 polymer ?
#
loop_
_entity_poly.entity_id
_entity_poly.type
_entity_poly.pdbx_seq_one_letter_code
_entity_poly.pdbx_strand_id
1 'polypeptide(L)'
;MSTNLYELTTQFQAAIDALRVDEETGEVVGFEAVDTLDAAFEDKAEAYAVAIKSLLAQAKAIHDEMDNLKTREAAAKRRAESLKNHLAQSMAAVGKDKIETSRAALSFRKSTAVNILSDVEIPDDLCKVKIDRQPDKSAIKKLLQAGELVPGAELVENRNLQIK
;
A
#
# COMPACT_ATOMS: atom_id res chain seq x y z
N MET A 1 -33.71 -18.24 5.63
CA MET A 1 -32.86 -17.60 4.62
C MET A 1 -31.80 -16.79 5.34
N SER A 2 -30.54 -16.82 4.93
CA SER A 2 -29.49 -15.97 5.53
C SER A 2 -29.68 -14.54 5.02
N THR A 3 -30.27 -13.66 5.82
CA THR A 3 -30.28 -12.22 5.57
C THR A 3 -28.84 -11.69 5.51
N ASN A 4 -28.55 -10.85 4.51
CA ASN A 4 -27.24 -10.21 4.38
C ASN A 4 -27.17 -8.92 5.22
N LEU A 5 -25.96 -8.38 5.45
CA LEU A 5 -25.77 -7.20 6.31
C LEU A 5 -26.56 -5.98 5.80
N TYR A 6 -26.71 -5.84 4.48
CA TYR A 6 -27.47 -4.76 3.85
C TYR A 6 -28.98 -4.88 4.13
N GLU A 7 -29.53 -6.07 4.01
CA GLU A 7 -30.92 -6.38 4.34
C GLU A 7 -31.19 -6.17 5.84
N LEU A 8 -30.29 -6.65 6.71
CA LEU A 8 -30.38 -6.41 8.16
C LEU A 8 -30.34 -4.92 8.49
N THR A 9 -29.47 -4.15 7.85
CA THR A 9 -29.42 -2.68 8.00
C THR A 9 -30.76 -2.05 7.65
N THR A 10 -31.34 -2.46 6.53
CA THR A 10 -32.62 -1.92 6.04
C THR A 10 -33.77 -2.28 6.97
N GLN A 11 -33.81 -3.52 7.45
CA GLN A 11 -34.81 -3.99 8.40
C GLN A 11 -34.68 -3.30 9.76
N PHE A 12 -33.45 -3.13 10.24
CA PHE A 12 -33.16 -2.46 11.50
C PHE A 12 -33.60 -1.00 11.47
N GLN A 13 -33.29 -0.28 10.38
CA GLN A 13 -33.75 1.10 10.18
C GLN A 13 -35.27 1.19 10.16
N ALA A 14 -35.95 0.29 9.43
CA ALA A 14 -37.40 0.26 9.38
C ALA A 14 -38.05 -0.07 10.73
N ALA A 15 -37.41 -0.93 11.53
CA ALA A 15 -37.89 -1.28 12.88
C ALA A 15 -37.75 -0.09 13.85
N ILE A 16 -36.65 0.67 13.77
CA ILE A 16 -36.47 1.91 14.54
C ILE A 16 -37.55 2.93 14.17
N ASP A 17 -37.77 3.15 12.87
CA ASP A 17 -38.77 4.11 12.38
C ASP A 17 -40.21 3.70 12.76
N ALA A 18 -40.45 2.41 13.04
CA ALA A 18 -41.74 1.87 13.44
C ALA A 18 -42.00 1.93 14.95
N LEU A 19 -41.01 2.32 15.78
CA LEU A 19 -41.19 2.47 17.23
C LEU A 19 -42.28 3.50 17.54
N ARG A 20 -43.17 3.15 18.46
CA ARG A 20 -44.24 4.04 18.95
C ARG A 20 -44.30 3.99 20.46
N VAL A 21 -44.63 5.11 21.08
CA VAL A 21 -44.87 5.21 22.52
C VAL A 21 -46.38 5.23 22.73
N ASP A 22 -46.88 4.33 23.54
CA ASP A 22 -48.26 4.37 24.01
C ASP A 22 -48.44 5.56 24.96
N GLU A 23 -49.33 6.48 24.62
CA GLU A 23 -49.54 7.73 25.37
C GLU A 23 -50.24 7.51 26.73
N GLU A 24 -50.87 6.35 26.95
CA GLU A 24 -51.66 6.04 28.15
C GLU A 24 -50.85 5.22 29.16
N THR A 25 -49.97 4.33 28.69
CA THR A 25 -49.12 3.48 29.55
C THR A 25 -47.65 3.91 29.57
N GLY A 26 -47.18 4.68 28.59
CA GLY A 26 -45.79 5.04 28.41
C GLY A 26 -44.91 3.91 27.85
N GLU A 27 -45.49 2.78 27.45
CA GLU A 27 -44.76 1.63 26.91
C GLU A 27 -44.32 1.85 25.46
N VAL A 28 -43.11 1.39 25.11
CA VAL A 28 -42.57 1.48 23.76
C VAL A 28 -42.90 0.20 22.98
N VAL A 29 -43.79 0.33 21.99
CA VAL A 29 -44.20 -0.75 21.09
C VAL A 29 -43.18 -0.89 19.97
N GLY A 30 -42.74 -2.13 19.70
CA GLY A 30 -41.78 -2.46 18.64
C GLY A 30 -40.33 -2.59 19.11
N PHE A 31 -40.05 -2.36 20.40
CA PHE A 31 -38.69 -2.45 20.96
C PHE A 31 -38.05 -3.84 20.79
N GLU A 32 -38.82 -4.92 20.99
CA GLU A 32 -38.32 -6.30 20.82
C GLU A 32 -37.85 -6.60 19.39
N ALA A 33 -38.51 -6.02 18.38
CA ALA A 33 -38.12 -6.19 16.98
C ALA A 33 -36.79 -5.48 16.66
N VAL A 34 -36.56 -4.32 17.28
CA VAL A 34 -35.28 -3.60 17.18
C VAL A 34 -34.18 -4.40 17.87
N ASP A 35 -34.40 -4.85 19.10
CA ASP A 35 -33.40 -5.60 19.89
C ASP A 35 -32.96 -6.90 19.19
N THR A 36 -33.91 -7.64 18.63
CA THR A 36 -33.63 -8.86 17.85
C THR A 36 -32.86 -8.59 16.55
N LEU A 37 -33.17 -7.49 15.85
CA LEU A 37 -32.45 -7.10 14.64
C LEU A 37 -31.06 -6.53 14.95
N ASP A 38 -30.88 -5.88 16.11
CA ASP A 38 -29.58 -5.38 16.59
C ASP A 38 -28.63 -6.55 16.83
N ALA A 39 -29.08 -7.54 17.61
CA ALA A 39 -28.30 -8.76 17.87
C ALA A 39 -27.92 -9.48 16.57
N ALA A 40 -28.87 -9.61 15.62
CA ALA A 40 -28.59 -10.22 14.33
C ALA A 40 -27.60 -9.40 13.48
N PHE A 41 -27.63 -8.07 13.59
CA PHE A 41 -26.68 -7.17 12.93
C PHE A 41 -25.28 -7.29 13.55
N GLU A 42 -25.17 -7.32 14.88
CA GLU A 42 -23.91 -7.51 15.60
C GLU A 42 -23.25 -8.86 15.26
N ASP A 43 -24.00 -9.96 15.29
CA ASP A 43 -23.52 -11.29 14.89
C ASP A 43 -22.98 -11.28 13.46
N LYS A 44 -23.68 -10.59 12.55
CA LYS A 44 -23.24 -10.48 11.16
C LYS A 44 -22.02 -9.58 11.03
N ALA A 45 -21.95 -8.46 11.74
CA ALA A 45 -20.80 -7.56 11.75
C ALA A 45 -19.55 -8.27 12.28
N GLU A 46 -19.68 -9.10 13.33
CA GLU A 46 -18.60 -9.94 13.84
C GLU A 46 -18.12 -10.92 12.77
N ALA A 47 -19.03 -11.62 12.09
CA ALA A 47 -18.66 -12.54 11.00
C ALA A 47 -17.85 -11.84 9.89
N TYR A 48 -18.22 -10.61 9.52
CA TYR A 48 -17.45 -9.78 8.57
C TYR A 48 -16.09 -9.40 9.15
N ALA A 49 -16.03 -8.96 10.41
CA ALA A 49 -14.78 -8.58 11.07
C ALA A 49 -13.79 -9.76 11.12
N VAL A 50 -14.25 -10.96 11.47
CA VAL A 50 -13.44 -12.19 11.48
C VAL A 50 -12.95 -12.54 10.08
N ALA A 51 -13.81 -12.47 9.06
CA ALA A 51 -13.43 -12.71 7.68
C ALA A 51 -12.36 -11.71 7.20
N ILE A 52 -12.52 -10.42 7.51
CA ILE A 52 -11.57 -9.37 7.17
C ILE A 52 -10.22 -9.61 7.88
N LYS A 53 -10.22 -9.95 9.17
CA LYS A 53 -8.98 -10.28 9.90
C LYS A 53 -8.25 -11.47 9.27
N SER A 54 -8.98 -12.51 8.86
CA SER A 54 -8.40 -13.66 8.16
C SER A 54 -7.76 -13.24 6.83
N LEU A 55 -8.44 -12.42 6.03
CA LEU A 55 -7.91 -11.91 4.76
C LEU A 55 -6.67 -11.02 4.97
N LEU A 56 -6.68 -10.14 5.98
CA LEU A 56 -5.53 -9.30 6.32
C LEU A 56 -4.33 -10.13 6.79
N ALA A 57 -4.57 -11.19 7.57
CA ALA A 57 -3.51 -12.12 7.99
C ALA A 57 -2.92 -12.88 6.80
N GLN A 58 -3.76 -13.35 5.86
CA GLN A 58 -3.32 -13.97 4.61
C GLN A 58 -2.51 -12.99 3.74
N ALA A 59 -3.00 -11.76 3.57
CA ALA A 59 -2.30 -10.73 2.81
C ALA A 59 -0.92 -10.42 3.40
N LYS A 60 -0.81 -10.33 4.73
CA LYS A 60 0.47 -10.16 5.42
C LYS A 60 1.42 -11.33 5.16
N ALA A 61 0.94 -12.57 5.30
CA ALA A 61 1.76 -13.76 5.04
C ALA A 61 2.28 -13.80 3.59
N ILE A 62 1.45 -13.42 2.62
CA ILE A 62 1.85 -13.31 1.21
C ILE A 62 2.93 -12.23 1.04
N HIS A 63 2.72 -11.05 1.65
CA HIS A 63 3.68 -9.95 1.56
C HIS A 63 5.05 -10.35 2.15
N ASP A 64 5.06 -10.99 3.31
CA ASP A 64 6.29 -11.47 3.96
C ASP A 64 7.05 -12.45 3.05
N GLU A 65 6.34 -13.37 2.38
CA GLU A 65 6.98 -14.28 1.42
C GLU A 65 7.44 -13.58 0.13
N MET A 66 6.69 -12.58 -0.35
CA MET A 66 7.14 -11.75 -1.47
C MET A 66 8.47 -11.05 -1.16
N ASP A 67 8.65 -10.54 0.04
CA ASP A 67 9.90 -9.89 0.44
C ASP A 67 11.04 -10.91 0.61
N ASN A 68 10.76 -12.12 1.10
CA ASN A 68 11.72 -13.23 1.07
C ASN A 68 12.15 -13.58 -0.36
N LEU A 69 11.21 -13.60 -1.31
CA LEU A 69 11.51 -13.90 -2.71
C LEU A 69 12.32 -12.78 -3.37
N LYS A 70 11.99 -11.51 -3.12
CA LYS A 70 12.77 -10.36 -3.61
C LYS A 70 14.21 -10.38 -3.09
N THR A 71 14.41 -10.70 -1.81
CA THR A 71 15.76 -10.78 -1.23
C THR A 71 16.56 -11.93 -1.87
N ARG A 72 15.94 -13.10 -2.09
CA ARG A 72 16.56 -14.23 -2.82
C ARG A 72 16.88 -13.87 -4.27
N GLU A 73 15.98 -13.20 -4.97
CA GLU A 73 16.19 -12.71 -6.35
C GLU A 73 17.39 -11.76 -6.40
N ALA A 74 17.43 -10.77 -5.50
CA ALA A 74 18.53 -9.82 -5.42
C ALA A 74 19.87 -10.52 -5.12
N ALA A 75 19.88 -11.52 -4.23
CA ALA A 75 21.07 -12.31 -3.93
C ALA A 75 21.55 -13.11 -5.16
N ALA A 76 20.64 -13.74 -5.90
CA ALA A 76 20.96 -14.46 -7.13
C ALA A 76 21.54 -13.52 -8.20
N LYS A 77 20.94 -12.34 -8.41
CA LYS A 77 21.46 -11.31 -9.33
C LYS A 77 22.86 -10.84 -8.94
N ARG A 78 23.10 -10.55 -7.65
CA ARG A 78 24.43 -10.15 -7.16
C ARG A 78 25.47 -11.25 -7.38
N ARG A 79 25.11 -12.51 -7.14
CA ARG A 79 26.00 -13.66 -7.37
C ARG A 79 26.33 -13.83 -8.85
N ALA A 80 25.33 -13.71 -9.73
CA ALA A 80 25.54 -13.75 -11.17
C ALA A 80 26.46 -12.63 -11.66
N GLU A 81 26.24 -11.39 -11.19
CA GLU A 81 27.09 -10.25 -11.56
C GLU A 81 28.53 -10.42 -11.03
N SER A 82 28.70 -10.94 -9.81
CA SER A 82 30.01 -11.27 -9.26
C SER A 82 30.75 -12.31 -10.11
N LEU A 83 30.07 -13.40 -10.51
CA LEU A 83 30.64 -14.41 -11.40
C LEU A 83 31.02 -13.85 -12.77
N LYS A 84 30.16 -12.98 -13.33
CA LYS A 84 30.42 -12.29 -14.59
C LYS A 84 31.65 -11.39 -14.51
N ASN A 85 31.77 -10.61 -13.43
CA ASN A 85 32.92 -9.74 -13.19
C ASN A 85 34.21 -10.55 -13.02
N HIS A 86 34.16 -11.65 -12.26
CA HIS A 86 35.30 -12.54 -12.08
C HIS A 86 35.74 -13.20 -13.39
N LEU A 87 34.77 -13.62 -14.23
CA LEU A 87 35.04 -14.15 -15.56
C LEU A 87 35.68 -13.08 -16.46
N ALA A 88 35.15 -11.85 -16.47
CA ALA A 88 35.69 -10.73 -17.22
C ALA A 88 37.14 -10.41 -16.81
N GLN A 89 37.42 -10.33 -15.50
CA GLN A 89 38.78 -10.14 -14.98
C GLN A 89 39.73 -11.27 -15.41
N SER A 90 39.27 -12.52 -15.32
CA SER A 90 40.06 -13.68 -15.72
C SER A 90 40.36 -13.68 -17.23
N MET A 91 39.35 -13.39 -18.07
CA MET A 91 39.50 -13.25 -19.51
C MET A 91 40.52 -12.17 -19.89
N ALA A 92 40.45 -11.01 -19.23
CA ALA A 92 41.42 -9.93 -19.41
C ALA A 92 42.84 -10.34 -18.98
N ALA A 93 42.99 -11.01 -17.83
CA ALA A 93 44.29 -11.44 -17.31
C ALA A 93 45.02 -12.44 -18.23
N VAL A 94 44.27 -13.28 -18.95
CA VAL A 94 44.84 -14.23 -19.93
C VAL A 94 44.85 -13.68 -21.37
N GLY A 95 44.49 -12.41 -21.57
CA GLY A 95 44.50 -11.75 -22.87
C GLY A 95 43.47 -12.29 -23.87
N LYS A 96 42.34 -12.84 -23.41
CA LYS A 96 41.27 -13.38 -24.26
C LYS A 96 40.09 -12.42 -24.34
N ASP A 97 39.96 -11.74 -25.47
CA ASP A 97 38.84 -10.81 -25.69
C ASP A 97 37.55 -11.47 -26.19
N LYS A 98 37.65 -12.68 -26.76
CA LYS A 98 36.52 -13.48 -27.25
C LYS A 98 36.72 -14.95 -26.91
N ILE A 99 35.65 -15.62 -26.48
CA ILE A 99 35.59 -17.08 -26.30
C ILE A 99 34.30 -17.58 -26.95
N GLU A 100 34.40 -18.60 -27.79
CA GLU A 100 33.23 -19.21 -28.43
C GLU A 100 33.27 -20.73 -28.22
N THR A 101 32.17 -21.28 -27.73
CA THR A 101 31.99 -22.69 -27.42
C THR A 101 30.64 -23.15 -27.97
N SER A 102 30.40 -24.46 -28.01
CA SER A 102 29.11 -25.02 -28.44
C SER A 102 27.90 -24.58 -27.60
N ARG A 103 28.13 -24.03 -26.40
CA ARG A 103 27.07 -23.66 -25.43
C ARG A 103 26.99 -22.16 -25.13
N ALA A 104 28.04 -21.39 -25.42
CA ALA A 104 28.11 -19.97 -25.09
C ALA A 104 29.16 -19.24 -25.94
N ALA A 105 28.87 -17.97 -26.24
CA ALA A 105 29.79 -17.02 -26.84
C ALA A 105 29.97 -15.81 -25.91
N LEU A 106 31.21 -15.44 -25.65
CA LEU A 106 31.63 -14.36 -24.76
C LEU A 106 32.47 -13.36 -25.58
N SER A 107 32.18 -12.08 -25.45
CA SER A 107 33.00 -11.03 -26.06
C SER A 107 32.92 -9.75 -25.25
N PHE A 108 34.00 -8.98 -25.20
CA PHE A 108 33.94 -7.61 -24.70
C PHE A 108 33.32 -6.69 -25.75
N ARG A 109 32.41 -5.83 -25.31
CA ARG A 109 31.88 -4.73 -26.10
C ARG A 109 32.46 -3.42 -25.57
N LYS A 110 32.96 -2.58 -26.48
CA LYS A 110 33.31 -1.20 -26.14
C LYS A 110 32.02 -0.42 -25.84
N SER A 111 31.95 0.20 -24.67
CA SER A 111 30.95 1.22 -24.35
C SER A 111 31.66 2.52 -23.99
N THR A 112 31.02 3.63 -24.32
CA THR A 112 31.49 4.97 -23.97
C THR A 112 30.48 5.55 -23.00
N ALA A 113 30.95 6.07 -21.87
CA ALA A 113 30.15 6.77 -20.89
C ALA A 113 30.78 8.13 -20.64
N VAL A 114 29.95 9.16 -20.45
CA VAL A 114 30.41 10.46 -19.99
C VAL A 114 30.71 10.34 -18.51
N ASN A 115 31.97 10.52 -18.13
CA ASN A 115 32.39 10.59 -16.73
C ASN A 115 32.40 12.06 -16.31
N ILE A 116 31.48 12.44 -15.42
CA ILE A 116 31.41 13.80 -14.87
C ILE A 116 32.38 13.86 -13.69
N LEU A 117 33.45 14.65 -13.83
CA LEU A 117 34.48 14.81 -12.80
C LEU A 117 34.09 15.87 -11.75
N SER A 118 33.38 16.90 -12.19
CA SER A 118 32.87 18.00 -11.38
C SER A 118 31.56 18.47 -12.02
N ASP A 119 30.49 18.50 -11.25
CA ASP A 119 29.17 18.96 -11.68
C ASP A 119 29.09 20.50 -11.79
N VAL A 120 29.86 21.21 -10.96
CA VAL A 120 29.93 22.69 -10.94
C VAL A 120 30.64 23.25 -12.18
N GLU A 121 31.53 22.47 -12.79
CA GLU A 121 32.25 22.87 -14.01
C GLU A 121 31.41 22.62 -15.28
N ILE A 122 30.28 21.92 -15.17
CA ILE A 122 29.39 21.66 -16.30
C ILE A 122 28.54 22.90 -16.55
N PRO A 123 28.58 23.46 -17.78
CA PRO A 123 27.70 24.54 -18.19
C PRO A 123 26.22 24.25 -17.93
N ASP A 124 25.47 25.25 -17.44
CA ASP A 124 24.05 25.11 -17.05
C ASP A 124 23.14 24.63 -18.20
N ASP A 125 23.51 24.91 -19.46
CA ASP A 125 22.78 24.46 -20.66
C ASP A 125 22.85 22.94 -20.90
N LEU A 126 23.80 22.25 -20.26
CA LEU A 126 23.93 20.79 -20.27
C LEU A 126 23.32 20.14 -19.01
N CYS A 127 22.86 20.94 -18.05
CA CYS A 127 22.29 20.50 -16.78
C CYS A 127 20.75 20.46 -16.85
N LYS A 128 20.14 19.42 -16.27
CA LYS A 128 18.68 19.36 -16.08
C LYS A 128 18.34 19.82 -14.67
N VAL A 129 17.77 21.02 -14.55
CA VAL A 129 17.28 21.54 -13.26
C VAL A 129 15.95 20.87 -12.92
N LYS A 130 15.93 20.12 -11.81
CA LYS A 130 14.70 19.55 -11.24
C LYS A 130 14.29 20.37 -10.02
N ILE A 131 13.17 21.09 -10.10
CA ILE A 131 12.54 21.77 -8.97
C ILE A 131 11.44 20.87 -8.43
N ASP A 132 11.69 20.19 -7.33
CA ASP A 132 10.69 19.34 -6.66
C ASP A 132 9.96 20.14 -5.57
N ARG A 133 8.88 20.81 -5.96
CA ARG A 133 8.02 21.54 -5.04
C ARG A 133 6.83 20.68 -4.65
N GLN A 134 6.90 20.05 -3.47
CA GLN A 134 5.82 19.25 -2.92
C GLN A 134 5.22 19.93 -1.69
N PRO A 135 3.89 20.08 -1.61
CA PRO A 135 3.22 20.56 -0.40
C PRO A 135 3.49 19.61 0.78
N ASP A 136 4.06 20.11 1.86
CA ASP A 136 4.21 19.36 3.10
C ASP A 136 2.86 19.27 3.82
N LYS A 137 2.13 18.19 3.53
CA LYS A 137 0.82 17.92 4.14
C LYS A 137 0.88 17.86 5.66
N SER A 138 2.02 17.49 6.25
CA SER A 138 2.16 17.37 7.70
C SER A 138 2.27 18.74 8.36
N ALA A 139 3.07 19.65 7.79
CA ALA A 139 3.18 21.03 8.23
C ALA A 139 1.85 21.78 8.01
N ILE A 140 1.25 21.62 6.83
CA ILE A 140 -0.06 22.22 6.49
C ILE A 140 -1.13 21.77 7.49
N LYS A 141 -1.20 20.46 7.79
CA LYS A 141 -2.15 19.93 8.77
C LYS A 141 -1.98 20.55 10.16
N LYS A 142 -0.74 20.74 10.63
CA LYS A 142 -0.47 21.37 11.93
C LYS A 142 -0.95 22.83 11.99
N LEU A 143 -0.71 23.60 10.92
CA LEU A 143 -1.14 25.01 10.83
C LEU A 143 -2.67 25.13 10.79
N LEU A 144 -3.32 24.32 9.96
CA LEU A 144 -4.79 24.27 9.89
C LEU A 144 -5.42 23.85 11.24
N GLN A 145 -4.79 22.92 11.97
CA GLN A 145 -5.24 22.52 13.31
C GLN A 145 -5.00 23.61 14.38
N ALA A 146 -4.01 24.47 14.19
CA ALA A 146 -3.75 25.63 15.06
C ALA A 146 -4.68 26.82 14.77
N GLY A 147 -5.57 26.71 13.77
CA GLY A 147 -6.51 27.76 13.37
C GLY A 147 -5.96 28.74 12.33
N GLU A 148 -4.77 28.50 11.77
CA GLU A 148 -4.22 29.32 10.69
C GLU A 148 -4.81 28.91 9.33
N LEU A 149 -5.09 29.90 8.49
CA LEU A 149 -5.58 29.70 7.12
C LEU A 149 -4.41 29.41 6.17
N VAL A 150 -4.40 28.24 5.55
CA VAL A 150 -3.47 27.88 4.48
C VAL A 150 -4.21 27.90 3.13
N PRO A 151 -3.99 28.88 2.24
CA PRO A 151 -4.65 28.94 0.95
C PRO A 151 -4.43 27.65 0.13
N GLY A 152 -5.53 27.04 -0.32
CA GLY A 152 -5.50 25.80 -1.11
C GLY A 152 -5.42 24.51 -0.28
N ALA A 153 -5.61 24.56 1.05
CA ALA A 153 -5.71 23.39 1.90
C ALA A 153 -6.85 23.52 2.91
N GLU A 154 -7.56 22.42 3.17
CA GLU A 154 -8.64 22.34 4.15
C GLU A 154 -8.53 21.05 4.98
N LEU A 155 -9.14 21.05 6.17
CA LEU A 155 -9.28 19.84 6.98
C LEU A 155 -10.61 19.16 6.63
N VAL A 156 -10.53 17.91 6.17
CA VAL A 156 -11.69 17.05 5.93
C VAL A 156 -11.74 15.96 7.00
N GLU A 157 -12.85 15.87 7.71
CA GLU A 157 -13.10 14.81 8.67
C GLU A 157 -13.68 13.58 7.95
N ASN A 158 -12.96 12.46 8.05
CA ASN A 158 -13.38 11.18 7.46
C ASN A 158 -13.59 10.15 8.57
N ARG A 159 -14.73 9.46 8.54
CA ARG A 159 -15.01 8.34 9.44
C ARG A 159 -14.47 7.05 8.84
N ASN A 160 -13.39 6.53 9.40
CA ASN A 160 -12.77 5.28 8.96
C ASN A 160 -13.12 4.14 9.93
N LEU A 161 -13.68 3.05 9.41
CA LEU A 161 -13.91 1.84 10.18
C LEU A 161 -12.57 1.23 10.61
N GLN A 162 -12.42 0.97 11.92
CA GLN A 162 -11.27 0.27 12.47
C GLN A 162 -11.68 -1.13 12.90
N ILE A 163 -11.02 -2.15 12.35
CA ILE A 163 -11.19 -3.55 12.76
C ILE A 163 -9.94 -3.95 13.52
N LYS A 164 -10.07 -4.11 14.84
CA LYS A 164 -9.00 -4.52 15.76
C LYS A 164 -9.24 -5.93 16.23
#